data_AF-A0A8J2P2V7-F1
#
_entry.id   AF-A0A8J2P2V7-F1
#
_cell.length_a   1.000
_cell.length_b   1.000
_cell.length_c   1.000
_cell.angle_alpha   90.00
_cell.angle_beta   90.00
_cell.angle_gamma   90.00
#
_symmetry.space_group_name_H-M   'P 1'
#
loop_
_entity.id
_entity.type
_entity.pdbx_description
1 polymer ?
#
loop_
_entity_poly.entity_id
_entity_poly.type
_entity_poly.pdbx_seq_one_letter_code
_entity_poly.pdbx_strand_id
1 'polypeptide(L)'
;FSQQSIDRAMIKYLNKQARIPSDITIRNDVVDAFNKVKSKKGFISRYNSTHLPGMHTGKFLCDTLIKILADYGLRIENITTCTCDNTTNNDAMFNHLKNFCDSNNIDLNPLKSQVRCLAHVLNLCVQEILKFLKVEPDTDDQYQD
;
A
#
# COMPACT_ATOMS: atom_id res chain seq x y z
N PHE A 1 -3.46 -25.55 -11.88
CA PHE A 1 -2.23 -24.75 -11.78
C PHE A 1 -1.52 -25.15 -10.50
N SER A 2 -0.44 -25.93 -10.56
CA SER A 2 0.26 -26.44 -9.37
C SER A 2 1.42 -25.51 -8.99
N GLN A 3 1.60 -25.27 -7.69
CA GLN A 3 2.65 -24.39 -7.13
C GLN A 3 4.04 -24.62 -7.76
N GLN A 4 4.40 -25.90 -7.99
CA GLN A 4 5.67 -26.32 -8.62
C GLN A 4 5.93 -25.75 -10.03
N SER A 5 4.88 -25.43 -10.80
CA SER A 5 5.03 -24.88 -12.15
C SER A 5 5.31 -23.37 -12.14
N ILE A 6 4.82 -22.66 -11.11
CA ILE A 6 5.13 -21.24 -10.87
C ILE A 6 6.58 -21.11 -10.39
N ASP A 7 7.00 -21.97 -9.46
CA ASP A 7 8.34 -21.94 -8.88
C ASP A 7 9.43 -22.16 -9.95
N ARG A 8 9.23 -23.14 -10.86
CA ARG A 8 10.15 -23.37 -11.99
C ARG A 8 10.21 -22.20 -12.97
N ALA A 9 9.09 -21.54 -13.24
CA ALA A 9 9.06 -20.39 -14.13
C ALA A 9 9.75 -19.18 -13.51
N MET A 10 9.53 -18.92 -12.21
CA MET A 10 10.22 -17.87 -11.47
C MET A 10 11.74 -18.13 -11.43
N ILE A 11 12.18 -19.34 -11.10
CA ILE A 11 13.61 -19.68 -11.08
C ILE A 11 14.25 -19.47 -12.46
N LYS A 12 13.57 -19.85 -13.55
CA LYS A 12 14.05 -19.60 -14.92
C LYS A 12 14.12 -18.10 -15.26
N TYR A 13 13.23 -17.29 -14.70
CA TYR A 13 13.20 -15.84 -14.92
C TYR A 13 14.28 -15.12 -14.10
N LEU A 14 14.52 -15.58 -12.86
CA LEU A 14 15.58 -15.08 -11.98
C LEU A 14 16.98 -15.51 -12.44
N ASN A 15 17.10 -16.66 -13.12
CA ASN A 15 18.35 -17.13 -13.73
C ASN A 15 18.70 -16.43 -15.05
N LYS A 16 17.77 -15.66 -15.66
CA LYS A 16 18.17 -14.65 -16.65
C LYS A 16 18.75 -13.48 -15.86
N GLN A 17 19.80 -12.81 -16.38
CA GLN A 17 20.30 -11.57 -15.78
C GLN A 17 19.13 -10.61 -15.58
N ALA A 18 18.62 -10.53 -14.35
CA ALA A 18 17.49 -9.72 -14.00
C ALA A 18 18.00 -8.28 -13.96
N ARG A 19 17.76 -7.54 -15.05
CA ARG A 19 18.12 -6.13 -15.09
C ARG A 19 17.10 -5.35 -14.28
N ILE A 20 17.53 -4.80 -13.16
CA ILE A 20 16.72 -3.90 -12.35
C ILE A 20 16.50 -2.62 -13.18
N PRO A 21 15.24 -2.23 -13.47
CA PRO A 21 14.96 -1.01 -14.22
C PRO A 21 15.35 0.23 -13.40
N SER A 22 15.70 1.32 -14.09
CA SER A 22 16.04 2.59 -13.43
C SER A 22 14.86 3.16 -12.65
N ASP A 23 15.14 4.03 -11.67
CA ASP A 23 14.12 4.75 -10.91
C ASP A 23 13.19 5.57 -11.83
N ILE A 24 13.73 6.14 -12.91
CA ILE A 24 12.97 6.86 -13.94
C ILE A 24 11.98 5.94 -14.64
N THR A 25 12.43 4.75 -15.05
CA THR A 25 11.57 3.75 -15.70
C THR A 25 10.44 3.31 -14.77
N ILE A 26 10.77 2.98 -13.51
CA ILE A 26 9.77 2.59 -12.50
C ILE A 26 8.75 3.72 -12.28
N ARG A 27 9.21 4.96 -12.16
CA ARG A 27 8.34 6.13 -12.00
C ARG A 27 7.36 6.27 -13.16
N ASN A 28 7.84 6.17 -14.40
CA ASN A 28 7.00 6.32 -15.59
C ASN A 28 5.95 5.20 -15.68
N ASP A 29 6.35 3.94 -15.44
CA ASP A 29 5.44 2.80 -15.45
C ASP A 29 4.31 2.96 -14.41
N VAL A 30 4.64 3.45 -13.21
CA VAL A 30 3.65 3.73 -12.16
C VAL A 30 2.67 4.83 -12.60
N VAL A 31 3.19 5.91 -13.19
CA VAL A 31 2.36 7.03 -13.69
C VAL A 31 1.42 6.55 -14.80
N ASP A 32 1.92 5.77 -15.75
CA ASP A 32 1.13 5.22 -16.86
C ASP A 32 0.05 4.26 -16.36
N ALA A 33 0.39 3.37 -15.43
CA ALA A 33 -0.58 2.49 -14.79
C ALA A 33 -1.69 3.29 -14.08
N PHE A 34 -1.33 4.35 -13.35
CA PHE A 34 -2.30 5.22 -12.68
C PHE A 34 -3.21 5.95 -13.68
N ASN A 35 -2.64 6.53 -14.73
CA ASN A 35 -3.40 7.25 -15.75
C ASN A 35 -4.40 6.33 -16.48
N LYS A 36 -4.01 5.08 -16.72
CA LYS A 36 -4.89 4.06 -17.31
C LYS A 36 -6.07 3.70 -16.40
N VAL A 37 -5.91 3.77 -15.09
CA VAL A 37 -7.03 3.60 -14.14
C VAL A 37 -7.90 4.84 -14.12
N LYS A 38 -7.29 6.03 -14.12
CA LYS A 38 -7.98 7.33 -14.07
C LYS A 38 -8.94 7.54 -15.25
N SER A 39 -8.61 7.02 -16.44
CA SER A 39 -9.45 7.18 -17.63
C SER A 39 -10.74 6.33 -17.62
N LYS A 40 -10.96 5.49 -16.60
CA LYS A 40 -12.18 4.68 -16.48
C LYS A 40 -13.39 5.51 -16.05
N LYS A 41 -14.52 5.31 -16.73
CA LYS A 41 -15.80 5.99 -16.45
C LYS A 41 -16.25 5.71 -15.01
N GLY A 42 -16.60 6.76 -14.26
CA GLY A 42 -17.00 6.66 -12.85
C GLY A 42 -15.86 6.82 -11.83
N PHE A 43 -14.61 6.97 -12.28
CA PHE A 43 -13.49 7.28 -11.40
C PHE A 43 -13.51 8.77 -10.99
N ILE A 44 -13.88 9.05 -9.74
CA ILE A 44 -13.73 10.37 -9.14
C ILE A 44 -12.44 10.34 -8.32
N SER A 45 -11.43 11.10 -8.76
CA SER A 45 -10.18 11.27 -8.03
C SER A 45 -10.22 12.60 -7.28
N ARG A 46 -10.23 12.54 -5.95
CA ARG A 46 -10.03 13.71 -5.11
C ARG A 46 -8.86 13.41 -4.19
N TYR A 47 -7.82 14.22 -4.31
CA TYR A 47 -6.61 14.11 -3.50
C TYR A 47 -6.65 15.15 -2.38
N ASN A 48 -6.36 14.70 -1.17
CA ASN A 48 -6.08 15.57 -0.04
C ASN A 48 -4.79 15.09 0.64
N SER A 49 -3.96 16.03 1.04
CA SER A 49 -2.77 15.75 1.85
C SER A 49 -2.87 16.58 3.12
N THR A 50 -3.02 15.89 4.24
CA THR A 50 -3.10 16.52 5.56
C THR A 50 -1.85 16.15 6.33
N HIS A 51 -1.05 17.14 6.71
CA HIS A 51 0.06 16.91 7.63
C HIS A 51 -0.50 16.61 9.03
N LEU A 52 -0.06 15.50 9.61
CA LEU A 52 -0.51 15.01 10.90
C LEU A 52 0.62 15.19 11.94
N PRO A 53 0.54 16.20 12.83
CA PRO A 53 1.56 16.40 13.85
C PRO A 53 1.45 15.35 14.97
N GLY A 54 2.59 14.97 15.55
CA GLY A 54 2.65 14.10 16.72
C GLY A 54 2.74 12.59 16.41
N MET A 55 2.44 11.75 17.40
CA MET A 55 2.50 10.29 17.26
C MET A 55 1.29 9.77 16.48
N HIS A 56 1.54 9.05 15.40
CA HIS A 56 0.52 8.43 14.53
C HIS A 56 -0.15 7.20 15.17
N THR A 57 -0.65 7.35 16.39
CA THR A 57 -1.40 6.30 17.10
C THR A 57 -2.67 5.94 16.33
N GLY A 58 -3.11 4.68 16.42
CA GLY A 58 -4.33 4.24 15.75
C GLY A 58 -5.57 5.07 16.11
N LYS A 59 -5.71 5.49 17.36
CA LYS A 59 -6.81 6.37 17.79
C LYS A 59 -6.77 7.72 17.07
N PHE A 60 -5.59 8.36 17.03
CA PHE A 60 -5.43 9.65 16.38
C PHE A 60 -5.72 9.57 14.88
N LEU A 61 -5.28 8.50 14.22
CA LEU A 61 -5.60 8.25 12.81
C LEU A 61 -7.10 8.04 12.59
N CYS A 62 -7.78 7.34 13.50
CA CYS A 62 -9.23 7.11 13.43
C CYS A 62 -10.01 8.43 13.56
N ASP A 63 -9.69 9.24 14.58
CA ASP A 63 -10.34 10.53 14.81
C ASP A 63 -10.13 11.47 13.61
N THR A 64 -8.92 11.47 13.05
CA THR A 64 -8.57 12.24 11.86
C THR A 64 -9.36 11.78 10.64
N LEU A 65 -9.46 10.47 10.41
CA LEU A 65 -10.21 9.91 9.29
C LEU A 65 -11.69 10.33 9.34
N ILE A 66 -12.32 10.21 10.51
CA ILE A 66 -13.72 10.61 10.72
C ILE A 66 -13.89 12.10 10.41
N LYS A 67 -12.98 12.95 10.90
CA LYS A 67 -13.01 14.39 10.61
C LYS A 67 -12.91 14.68 9.11
N ILE A 68 -11.94 14.05 8.43
CA ILE A 68 -11.77 14.22 6.98
C ILE A 68 -13.04 13.79 6.25
N LEU A 69 -13.60 12.62 6.57
CA LEU A 69 -14.83 12.16 5.93
C LEU A 69 -15.98 13.17 6.09
N ALA A 70 -16.15 13.72 7.29
CA ALA A 70 -17.13 14.76 7.58
C ALA A 70 -16.87 16.05 6.77
N ASP A 71 -15.63 16.52 6.71
CA ASP A 71 -15.23 17.72 5.94
C ASP A 71 -15.52 17.56 4.43
N TYR A 72 -15.47 16.33 3.91
CA TYR A 72 -15.82 16.01 2.53
C TYR A 72 -17.30 15.69 2.31
N GLY A 73 -18.14 15.71 3.36
CA GLY A 73 -19.55 15.30 3.28
C GLY A 73 -19.72 13.80 2.97
N LEU A 74 -18.70 13.00 3.23
CA LEU A 74 -18.70 11.55 3.04
C LEU A 74 -19.16 10.88 4.32
N ARG A 75 -20.19 10.05 4.21
CA ARG A 75 -20.64 9.24 5.33
C ARG A 75 -19.83 7.96 5.40
N ILE A 76 -19.52 7.52 6.61
CA ILE A 76 -18.68 6.36 6.86
C ILE A 76 -19.32 5.07 6.36
N GLU A 77 -20.66 4.95 6.38
CA GLU A 77 -21.42 3.80 5.87
C GLU A 77 -21.18 3.57 4.36
N ASN A 78 -20.80 4.63 3.63
CA ASN A 78 -20.57 4.54 2.19
C ASN A 78 -19.15 4.03 1.86
N ILE A 79 -18.30 3.80 2.86
CA ILE A 79 -16.92 3.31 2.64
C ILE A 79 -16.97 1.80 2.45
N THR A 80 -16.72 1.36 1.22
CA THR A 80 -16.63 -0.07 0.90
C THR A 80 -15.25 -0.65 1.21
N THR A 81 -14.19 0.10 0.89
CA THR A 81 -12.81 -0.36 1.00
C THR A 81 -11.87 0.81 1.30
N CYS A 82 -10.89 0.56 2.16
CA CYS A 82 -9.83 1.50 2.50
C CYS A 82 -8.48 0.78 2.46
N THR A 83 -7.56 1.28 1.63
CA THR A 83 -6.23 0.72 1.47
C THR A 83 -5.22 1.48 2.34
N CYS A 84 -4.50 0.77 3.20
CA CYS A 84 -3.48 1.36 4.08
C CYS A 84 -2.18 0.54 4.04
N ASP A 85 -1.06 1.15 4.42
CA ASP A 85 0.20 0.42 4.61
C ASP A 85 0.11 -0.62 5.73
N ASN A 86 1.04 -1.57 5.76
CA ASN A 86 0.98 -2.73 6.65
C ASN A 86 1.65 -2.46 8.01
N THR A 87 1.22 -1.40 8.69
CA THR A 87 1.72 -1.02 10.02
C THR A 87 0.67 -1.28 11.10
N THR A 88 1.12 -1.63 12.31
CA THR A 88 0.28 -1.93 13.47
C THR A 88 -0.62 -0.75 13.87
N ASN A 89 -0.20 0.48 13.61
CA ASN A 89 -1.02 1.66 13.87
C ASN A 89 -2.29 1.70 13.00
N ASN A 90 -2.24 1.19 11.77
CA ASN A 90 -3.43 1.10 10.92
C ASN A 90 -4.38 0.02 11.46
N ASP A 91 -3.86 -1.09 11.98
CA ASP A 91 -4.68 -2.13 12.62
C ASP A 91 -5.43 -1.56 13.80
N ALA A 92 -4.71 -0.83 14.65
CA ALA A 92 -5.28 -0.13 15.79
C ALA A 92 -6.32 0.89 15.33
N MET A 93 -6.07 1.64 14.25
CA MET A 93 -7.05 2.57 13.67
C MET A 93 -8.36 1.87 13.29
N PHE A 94 -8.30 0.75 12.58
CA PHE A 94 -9.52 0.01 12.18
C PHE A 94 -10.26 -0.60 13.39
N ASN A 95 -9.54 -1.01 14.44
CA ASN A 95 -10.16 -1.44 15.69
C ASN A 95 -10.91 -0.29 16.37
N HIS A 96 -10.31 0.91 16.44
CA HIS A 96 -11.00 2.10 16.94
C HIS A 96 -12.20 2.49 16.06
N LEU A 97 -12.06 2.36 14.74
CA LEU A 97 -13.13 2.64 13.79
C LEU A 97 -14.31 1.69 13.97
N LYS A 98 -14.04 0.40 14.21
CA LYS A 98 -15.08 -0.58 14.53
C LYS A 98 -15.85 -0.19 15.79
N ASN A 99 -15.13 0.16 16.87
CA ASN A 99 -15.77 0.59 18.11
C ASN A 99 -16.63 1.84 17.92
N PHE A 100 -16.16 2.78 17.08
CA PHE A 100 -16.95 3.96 16.70
C PHE A 100 -18.22 3.57 15.94
N CYS A 101 -18.14 2.66 14.96
CA CYS A 101 -19.32 2.18 14.23
C CYS A 101 -20.33 1.49 15.16
N ASP A 102 -19.85 0.58 16.02
CA ASP A 102 -20.69 -0.14 16.99
C ASP A 102 -21.42 0.84 17.94
N SER A 103 -20.69 1.85 18.45
CA SER A 103 -21.25 2.84 19.39
C SER A 103 -22.31 3.76 18.75
N ASN A 104 -22.25 3.93 17.43
CA ASN A 104 -23.15 4.80 16.67
C ASN A 104 -24.23 4.03 15.89
N ASN A 105 -24.36 2.71 16.09
CA ASN A 105 -25.29 1.83 15.35
C ASN A 105 -25.11 1.90 13.82
N ILE A 106 -23.86 1.97 13.37
CA ILE A 106 -23.48 2.01 11.95
C ILE A 106 -23.25 0.58 11.47
N ASP A 107 -24.06 0.13 10.51
CA ASP A 107 -23.94 -1.21 9.90
C ASP A 107 -22.78 -1.26 8.89
N LEU A 108 -21.57 -1.15 9.41
CA LEU A 108 -20.32 -1.30 8.68
C LEU A 108 -19.41 -2.19 9.52
N ASN A 109 -18.69 -3.10 8.88
CA ASN A 109 -17.58 -3.81 9.51
C ASN A 109 -16.25 -3.29 8.93
N PRO A 110 -15.62 -2.28 9.55
CA PRO A 110 -14.40 -1.68 9.04
C PRO A 110 -13.27 -2.68 8.81
N LEU A 111 -13.22 -3.76 9.59
CA LEU A 111 -12.19 -4.80 9.44
C LEU A 111 -12.31 -5.56 8.11
N LYS A 112 -13.53 -5.69 7.57
CA LYS A 112 -13.75 -6.28 6.24
C LYS A 112 -13.45 -5.30 5.10
N SER A 113 -13.37 -4.01 5.40
CA SER A 113 -13.07 -2.95 4.44
C SER A 113 -11.58 -2.64 4.34
N GLN A 114 -10.75 -3.17 5.25
CA GLN A 114 -9.30 -2.93 5.22
C GLN A 114 -8.61 -3.75 4.13
N VAL A 115 -7.90 -3.07 3.22
CA VAL A 115 -6.99 -3.70 2.27
C VAL A 115 -5.56 -3.26 2.59
N ARG A 116 -4.64 -4.21 2.68
CA ARG A 116 -3.22 -3.90 2.89
C ARG A 116 -2.58 -3.43 1.59
N CYS A 117 -1.66 -2.49 1.70
CA CYS A 117 -0.90 -2.00 0.56
C CYS A 117 -0.07 -3.13 -0.07
N LEU A 118 -0.45 -3.53 -1.27
CA LEU A 118 0.25 -4.57 -2.02
C LEU A 118 1.72 -4.20 -2.26
N ALA A 119 2.01 -2.93 -2.54
CA ALA A 119 3.39 -2.47 -2.74
C ALA A 119 4.24 -2.68 -1.48
N HIS A 120 3.67 -2.46 -0.29
CA HIS A 120 4.37 -2.70 0.96
C HIS A 120 4.61 -4.20 1.19
N VAL A 121 3.60 -5.05 0.94
CA VAL A 121 3.74 -6.51 1.03
C VAL A 121 4.83 -7.01 0.07
N LEU A 122 4.84 -6.54 -1.17
CA LEU A 122 5.86 -6.88 -2.15
C LEU A 122 7.26 -6.44 -1.69
N ASN A 123 7.39 -5.22 -1.16
CA ASN A 123 8.65 -4.76 -0.59
C ASN A 123 9.14 -5.67 0.54
N LEU A 124 8.27 -6.09 1.47
CA LEU A 124 8.63 -7.05 2.51
C LEU A 124 9.10 -8.39 1.92
N CYS A 125 8.37 -8.93 0.93
CA CYS A 125 8.78 -10.17 0.26
C CYS A 125 10.16 -10.04 -0.41
N VAL A 126 10.41 -8.93 -1.11
CA VAL A 126 11.70 -8.68 -1.78
C VAL A 126 12.82 -8.53 -0.74
N GLN A 127 12.61 -7.78 0.34
CA GLN A 127 13.59 -7.64 1.41
C GLN A 127 13.96 -9.00 2.02
N GLU A 128 12.99 -9.89 2.24
CA GLU A 128 13.27 -11.24 2.71
C GLU A 128 14.05 -12.07 1.68
N ILE A 129 13.67 -12.04 0.40
CA ILE A 129 14.40 -12.76 -0.66
C ILE A 129 15.85 -12.28 -0.77
N LEU A 130 16.08 -10.96 -0.69
CA LEU A 130 17.40 -10.36 -0.76
C LEU A 130 18.31 -10.79 0.41
N LYS A 131 17.77 -11.15 1.57
CA LYS A 131 18.58 -11.72 2.67
C LYS A 131 19.15 -13.10 2.34
N PHE A 132 18.45 -13.88 1.52
CA PHE A 132 18.89 -15.22 1.11
C PHE A 132 19.83 -15.20 -0.09
N LEU A 133 19.69 -14.20 -0.95
CA LEU A 133 20.61 -13.98 -2.05
C LEU A 133 21.89 -13.34 -1.48
N LYS A 134 23.03 -14.03 -1.58
CA LYS A 134 24.34 -13.42 -1.36
C LYS A 134 24.62 -12.43 -2.49
N VAL A 135 23.93 -11.31 -2.48
CA VAL A 135 24.20 -10.20 -3.40
C VAL A 135 25.44 -9.51 -2.84
N GLU A 136 26.60 -9.83 -3.40
CA GLU A 136 27.74 -8.96 -3.21
C GLU A 136 27.42 -7.63 -3.91
N PRO A 137 27.62 -6.48 -3.24
CA PRO A 137 27.38 -5.19 -3.87
C PRO A 137 28.29 -5.04 -5.09
N ASP A 138 27.74 -4.56 -6.20
CA ASP A 138 28.54 -4.20 -7.37
C ASP A 138 29.59 -3.16 -6.92
N THR A 139 30.86 -3.55 -7.00
CA THR A 139 32.00 -2.68 -6.67
C THR A 139 32.42 -1.89 -7.91
N ASP A 140 31.49 -1.12 -8.50
CA ASP A 140 31.77 -0.34 -9.71
C ASP A 140 31.36 1.14 -9.60
N ASP A 141 31.38 1.71 -8.39
CA ASP A 141 31.30 3.16 -8.20
C ASP A 141 32.62 3.71 -7.63
N GLN A 142 33.66 3.70 -8.49
CA GLN A 142 34.76 4.67 -8.38
C GLN A 142 34.22 6.04 -8.80
N TYR A 143 33.61 6.77 -7.88
CA TYR A 143 33.43 8.21 -8.04
C TYR A 143 34.83 8.85 -7.95
N GLN A 144 35.36 9.32 -9.09
CA GLN A 144 36.46 10.28 -9.10
C GLN A 144 35.88 11.66 -8.75
N ASP A 145 36.42 12.25 -7.69
CA ASP A 145 36.19 13.63 -7.23
C ASP A 145 36.50 14.68 -8.31
#